data_AF-A0A7S2LWU0-F1
#
_entry.id   AF-A0A7S2LWU0-F1
#
_cell.length_a   1.000
_cell.length_b   1.000
_cell.length_c   1.000
_cell.angle_alpha   90.00
_cell.angle_beta   90.00
_cell.angle_gamma   90.00
#
_symmetry.space_group_name_H-M   'P 1'
#
loop_
_entity.id
_entity.type
_entity.pdbx_description
1 polymer ?
#
loop_
_entity_poly.entity_id
_entity_poly.type
_entity_poly.pdbx_seq_one_letter_code
_entity_poly.pdbx_strand_id
1 'polypeptide(L)'
;DKLPAYFLLVTIFLSQGHPNQAYATCSSILTQLGETVPETVTTEMVGDMIPETLSMYSEVYGDDWLGQKMEDSTLCNIVKFYSAMASAAYFCKPSHMVAYFVCKMVQMSLQKGVCQYTPLALMQLTSIVIRIDNAAFVHRIAKNALALSEKFGSSGEKTELCVNYYMGAGHLDSYQSGANQLRKAFSSGLSSGNANAAFYCAGHGTHFSTISAETDLPSLLLQIDYYLRLLEIYKSEMAKKFFLCYRETVSTLIDRGQSTGIEAKLSYGDASDPGIGNKLLEVFYFHQVFRNYWLGYSERCHHYVQKCFDISKPGHFFIYVIKFYHGLNSLDMIKKQANYSKSKEVDEIIASMKVVAS
;
A
#
# COMPACT_ATOMS: atom_id res chain seq x y z
N ASP A 1 22.08 5.12 24.41
CA ASP A 1 21.28 4.47 23.35
C ASP A 1 20.90 5.53 22.31
N LYS A 2 21.21 5.31 21.03
CA LYS A 2 20.94 6.23 19.90
C LYS A 2 19.85 5.70 18.95
N LEU A 3 19.35 4.48 19.19
CA LEU A 3 18.43 3.80 18.28
C LEU A 3 17.13 4.58 18.01
N PRO A 4 16.49 5.26 19.00
CA PRO A 4 15.31 6.08 18.73
C PRO A 4 15.56 7.24 17.76
N ALA A 5 16.72 7.89 17.87
CA ALA A 5 17.10 9.00 16.99
C ALA A 5 17.33 8.53 15.56
N TYR A 6 17.97 7.37 15.39
CA TYR A 6 18.14 6.77 14.07
C TYR A 6 16.82 6.34 13.44
N PHE A 7 15.90 5.77 14.22
CA PHE A 7 14.58 5.41 13.72
C PHE A 7 13.82 6.65 13.24
N LEU A 8 13.86 7.75 14.02
CA LEU A 8 13.27 9.02 13.60
C LEU A 8 13.90 9.54 12.29
N LEU A 9 15.22 9.45 12.16
CA LEU A 9 15.93 9.85 10.93
C LEU A 9 15.47 9.04 9.71
N VAL A 10 15.30 7.72 9.87
CA VAL A 10 14.75 6.85 8.81
C VAL A 10 13.35 7.31 8.39
N THR A 11 12.46 7.61 9.35
CA THR A 11 11.12 8.12 9.05
C THR A 11 11.12 9.47 8.35
N ILE A 12 12.06 10.36 8.71
CA ILE A 12 12.26 11.65 8.03
C ILE A 12 12.69 11.42 6.59
N PHE A 13 13.68 10.55 6.35
CA PHE A 13 14.12 10.22 5.00
C PHE A 13 13.00 9.64 4.13
N LEU A 14 12.17 8.75 4.68
CA LEU A 14 11.01 8.23 3.96
C LEU A 14 10.01 9.34 3.58
N SER A 15 9.70 10.23 4.53
CA SER A 15 8.77 11.34 4.31
C SER A 15 9.27 12.30 3.23
N GLN A 16 10.57 12.61 3.24
CA GLN A 16 11.23 13.52 2.30
C GLN A 16 11.51 12.88 0.92
N GLY A 17 11.13 11.62 0.71
CA GLY A 17 11.36 10.94 -0.57
C GLY A 17 12.82 10.53 -0.79
N HIS A 18 13.53 10.18 0.28
CA HIS A 18 14.88 9.62 0.26
C HIS A 18 14.92 8.14 0.73
N PRO A 19 14.16 7.23 0.09
CA PRO A 19 14.07 5.85 0.54
C PRO A 19 15.40 5.09 0.49
N ASN A 20 16.32 5.45 -0.41
CA ASN A 20 17.66 4.86 -0.45
C ASN A 20 18.49 5.21 0.80
N GLN A 21 18.38 6.44 1.32
CA GLN A 21 19.05 6.86 2.54
C GLN A 21 18.44 6.18 3.77
N ALA A 22 17.10 6.08 3.80
CA ALA A 22 16.38 5.29 4.80
C ALA A 22 16.87 3.83 4.82
N TYR A 23 16.93 3.19 3.65
CA TYR A 23 17.40 1.81 3.49
C TYR A 23 18.85 1.65 3.96
N ALA A 24 19.77 2.51 3.51
CA ALA A 24 21.18 2.44 3.90
C ALA A 24 21.37 2.62 5.42
N THR A 25 20.60 3.53 6.03
CA THR A 25 20.60 3.77 7.47
C THR A 25 20.13 2.52 8.22
N CYS A 26 18.99 1.95 7.82
CA CYS A 26 18.50 0.68 8.38
C CYS A 26 19.53 -0.46 8.22
N SER A 27 20.17 -0.57 7.06
CA SER A 27 21.17 -1.59 6.78
C SER A 27 22.34 -1.50 7.75
N SER A 28 22.91 -0.29 7.90
CA SER A 28 24.03 -0.05 8.80
C SER A 28 23.68 -0.38 10.26
N ILE A 29 22.47 -0.05 10.70
CA ILE A 29 22.04 -0.29 12.09
C ILE A 29 21.81 -1.78 12.32
N LEU A 30 21.13 -2.46 11.41
CA LEU A 30 20.92 -3.91 11.50
C LEU A 30 22.27 -4.65 11.56
N THR A 31 23.26 -4.25 10.76
CA THR A 31 24.63 -4.80 10.86
C THR A 31 25.29 -4.54 12.21
N GLN A 32 25.13 -3.35 12.78
CA GLN A 32 25.65 -3.06 14.14
C GLN A 32 24.94 -3.86 15.23
N LEU A 33 23.68 -4.25 15.00
CA LEU A 33 22.90 -5.13 15.87
C LEU A 33 23.17 -6.63 15.64
N GLY A 34 24.11 -6.97 14.73
CA GLY A 34 24.52 -8.35 14.46
C GLY A 34 23.75 -9.06 13.35
N GLU A 35 22.84 -8.38 12.66
CA GLU A 35 22.12 -8.95 11.53
C GLU A 35 22.91 -8.84 10.22
N THR A 36 22.81 -9.85 9.37
CA THR A 36 23.36 -9.81 8.01
C THR A 36 22.29 -9.34 7.03
N VAL A 37 22.53 -8.17 6.44
CA VAL A 37 21.65 -7.61 5.40
C VAL A 37 22.22 -7.96 4.03
N PRO A 38 21.56 -8.80 3.23
CA PRO A 38 22.06 -9.15 1.91
C PRO A 38 22.02 -7.95 0.96
N GLU A 39 23.02 -7.83 0.09
CA GLU A 39 23.03 -6.80 -0.96
C GLU A 39 21.96 -7.07 -2.02
N THR A 40 21.75 -8.36 -2.32
CA THR A 40 20.76 -8.85 -3.29
C THR A 40 20.02 -10.05 -2.71
N VAL A 41 18.73 -10.16 -3.02
CA VAL A 41 17.91 -11.31 -2.69
C VAL A 41 17.34 -11.85 -4.01
N THR A 42 17.38 -13.17 -4.23
CA THR A 42 16.80 -13.75 -5.45
C THR A 42 15.32 -14.06 -5.25
N THR A 43 14.58 -14.20 -6.35
CA THR A 43 13.17 -14.66 -6.30
C THR A 43 13.04 -16.08 -5.78
N GLU A 44 14.05 -16.93 -6.00
CA GLU A 44 14.11 -18.31 -5.52
C GLU A 44 14.24 -18.36 -3.99
N MET A 45 15.19 -17.60 -3.42
CA MET A 45 15.37 -17.53 -1.96
C MET A 45 14.08 -17.14 -1.23
N VAL A 46 13.34 -16.17 -1.77
CA VAL A 46 12.06 -15.73 -1.19
C VAL A 46 10.93 -16.72 -1.50
N GLY A 47 11.02 -17.39 -2.64
CA GLY A 47 10.12 -18.48 -3.03
C GLY A 47 10.08 -19.61 -2.02
N ASP A 48 11.21 -19.89 -1.35
CA ASP A 48 11.30 -20.89 -0.27
C ASP A 48 10.95 -20.29 1.10
N MET A 49 11.40 -19.07 1.37
CA MET A 49 11.24 -18.43 2.69
C MET A 49 9.79 -18.07 3.01
N ILE A 50 8.97 -17.73 2.02
CA ILE A 50 7.54 -17.46 2.22
C ILE A 50 6.83 -18.73 2.71
N PRO A 51 6.83 -19.87 1.96
CA PRO A 51 6.25 -21.13 2.43
C PRO A 51 6.75 -21.57 3.79
N GLU A 52 8.05 -21.49 4.05
CA GLU A 52 8.64 -21.82 5.36
C GLU A 52 8.02 -20.95 6.47
N THR A 53 7.96 -19.63 6.27
CA THR A 53 7.34 -18.69 7.23
C THR A 53 5.86 -19.03 7.46
N LEU A 54 5.12 -19.38 6.41
CA LEU A 54 3.71 -19.76 6.53
C LEU A 54 3.52 -21.13 7.21
N SER A 55 4.46 -22.05 7.04
CA SER A 55 4.49 -23.34 7.76
C SER A 55 4.70 -23.10 9.24
N MET A 56 5.73 -22.33 9.62
CA MET A 56 5.98 -21.95 11.02
C MET A 56 4.76 -21.25 11.63
N TYR A 57 4.11 -20.36 10.88
CA TYR A 57 2.90 -19.69 11.34
C TYR A 57 1.71 -20.64 11.49
N SER A 58 1.65 -21.71 10.70
CA SER A 58 0.59 -22.71 10.78
C SER A 58 0.75 -23.65 11.98
N GLU A 59 1.99 -23.87 12.42
CA GLU A 59 2.31 -24.70 13.57
C GLU A 59 1.98 -24.03 14.90
N VAL A 60 2.01 -22.69 14.95
CA VAL A 60 1.56 -21.96 16.13
C VAL A 60 0.03 -21.92 16.18
N TYR A 61 -0.54 -22.89 16.91
CA TYR A 61 -1.98 -23.03 17.09
C TYR A 61 -2.51 -22.23 18.28
N GLY A 62 -3.69 -21.63 18.10
CA GLY A 62 -4.38 -20.88 19.16
C GLY A 62 -3.71 -19.56 19.54
N ASP A 63 -4.16 -18.99 20.65
CA ASP A 63 -3.68 -17.69 21.16
C ASP A 63 -2.45 -17.85 22.08
N ASP A 64 -2.00 -19.07 22.35
CA ASP A 64 -0.95 -19.36 23.34
C ASP A 64 0.40 -18.73 22.96
N TRP A 65 0.75 -18.75 21.67
CA TRP A 65 1.98 -18.12 21.18
C TRP A 65 1.90 -16.58 21.23
N LEU A 66 0.69 -15.99 21.16
CA LEU A 66 0.47 -14.55 21.39
C LEU A 66 0.82 -14.17 22.84
N GLY A 67 0.81 -15.15 23.74
CA GLY A 67 1.24 -15.05 25.14
C GLY A 67 2.75 -14.95 25.33
N GLN A 68 3.55 -15.55 24.42
CA GLN A 68 5.00 -15.67 24.58
C GLN A 68 5.70 -14.34 24.27
N LYS A 69 6.17 -13.63 25.29
CA LYS A 69 6.79 -12.32 25.12
C LYS A 69 8.28 -12.44 24.73
N MET A 70 8.70 -11.60 23.79
CA MET A 70 10.11 -11.38 23.50
C MET A 70 10.73 -10.52 24.60
N GLU A 71 11.61 -11.10 25.41
CA GLU A 71 12.25 -10.39 26.55
C GLU A 71 13.52 -9.62 26.14
N ASP A 72 14.17 -10.02 25.05
CA ASP A 72 15.37 -9.34 24.56
C ASP A 72 15.00 -8.04 23.82
N SER A 73 15.40 -6.89 24.40
CA SER A 73 15.16 -5.58 23.83
C SER A 73 15.97 -5.32 22.55
N THR A 74 17.11 -5.99 22.36
CA THR A 74 17.90 -5.97 21.13
C THR A 74 17.11 -6.61 20.00
N LEU A 75 16.50 -7.79 20.25
CA LEU A 75 15.62 -8.44 19.28
C LEU A 75 14.40 -7.58 18.95
N CYS A 76 13.79 -6.93 19.96
CA CYS A 76 12.70 -5.99 19.71
C CYS A 76 13.11 -4.85 18.77
N ASN A 77 14.31 -4.28 18.97
CA ASN A 77 14.85 -3.25 18.09
C ASN A 77 15.17 -3.77 16.68
N ILE A 78 15.67 -5.00 16.55
CA ILE A 78 15.90 -5.65 15.25
C ILE A 78 14.58 -5.79 14.48
N VAL A 79 13.52 -6.29 15.12
CA VAL A 79 12.16 -6.38 14.53
C VAL A 79 11.69 -4.98 14.06
N LYS A 80 11.86 -3.95 14.89
CA LYS A 80 11.52 -2.57 14.52
C LYS A 80 12.26 -2.09 13.28
N PHE A 81 13.59 -2.27 13.23
CA PHE A 81 14.40 -1.83 12.10
C PHE A 81 14.14 -2.67 10.85
N TYR A 82 13.77 -3.95 10.97
CA TYR A 82 13.31 -4.74 9.84
C TYR A 82 12.01 -4.20 9.23
N SER A 83 11.04 -3.77 10.05
CA SER A 83 9.82 -3.12 9.54
C SER A 83 10.12 -1.82 8.79
N ALA A 84 10.99 -0.98 9.34
CA ALA A 84 11.40 0.26 8.66
C ALA A 84 12.20 -0.02 7.38
N MET A 85 13.05 -1.05 7.40
CA MET A 85 13.79 -1.52 6.23
C MET A 85 12.85 -2.03 5.14
N ALA A 86 11.84 -2.84 5.49
CA ALA A 86 10.83 -3.31 4.56
C ALA A 86 10.06 -2.14 3.92
N SER A 87 9.74 -1.11 4.70
CA SER A 87 9.09 0.11 4.22
C SER A 87 9.99 0.91 3.27
N ALA A 88 11.29 1.05 3.57
CA ALA A 88 12.24 1.69 2.65
C ALA A 88 12.45 0.88 1.37
N ALA A 89 12.60 -0.45 1.50
CA ALA A 89 12.75 -1.38 0.40
C ALA A 89 11.52 -1.36 -0.52
N TYR A 90 10.32 -1.16 0.01
CA TYR A 90 9.10 -1.05 -0.78
C TYR A 90 9.19 0.04 -1.87
N PHE A 91 9.85 1.15 -1.57
CA PHE A 91 10.06 2.23 -2.52
C PHE A 91 11.31 2.02 -3.39
N CYS A 92 12.44 1.61 -2.84
CA CYS A 92 13.71 1.65 -3.58
C CYS A 92 14.29 0.29 -4.01
N LYS A 93 13.65 -0.84 -3.67
CA LYS A 93 14.16 -2.18 -3.96
C LYS A 93 13.10 -3.04 -4.65
N PRO A 94 13.52 -4.13 -5.32
CA PRO A 94 12.56 -5.11 -5.82
C PRO A 94 11.74 -5.75 -4.69
N SER A 95 10.49 -6.11 -4.98
CA SER A 95 9.55 -6.69 -3.99
C SER A 95 10.05 -7.93 -3.24
N HIS A 96 10.91 -8.76 -3.85
CA HIS A 96 11.49 -9.91 -3.14
C HIS A 96 12.36 -9.47 -1.95
N MET A 97 12.99 -8.28 -2.02
CA MET A 97 13.73 -7.72 -0.90
C MET A 97 12.81 -7.38 0.28
N VAL A 98 11.62 -6.83 -0.01
CA VAL A 98 10.59 -6.54 1.00
C VAL A 98 10.13 -7.83 1.67
N ALA A 99 9.80 -8.84 0.85
CA ALA A 99 9.36 -10.14 1.33
C ALA A 99 10.40 -10.82 2.23
N TYR A 100 11.68 -10.71 1.88
CA TYR A 100 12.77 -11.20 2.72
C TYR A 100 12.73 -10.58 4.12
N PHE A 101 12.71 -9.25 4.24
CA PHE A 101 12.73 -8.60 5.55
C PHE A 101 11.48 -8.88 6.39
N VAL A 102 10.31 -8.94 5.75
CA VAL A 102 9.07 -9.26 6.45
C VAL A 102 9.06 -10.69 6.96
N CYS A 103 9.45 -11.66 6.13
CA CYS A 103 9.56 -13.05 6.57
C CYS A 103 10.59 -13.20 7.70
N LYS A 104 11.77 -12.57 7.62
CA LYS A 104 12.77 -12.58 8.71
C LYS A 104 12.19 -12.07 10.04
N MET A 105 11.45 -10.97 9.99
CA MET A 105 10.82 -10.35 11.15
C MET A 105 9.72 -11.26 11.76
N VAL A 106 8.91 -11.90 10.92
CA VAL A 106 7.87 -12.83 11.38
C VAL A 106 8.49 -14.11 11.94
N GLN A 107 9.43 -14.74 11.24
CA GLN A 107 10.15 -15.92 11.71
C GLN A 107 10.82 -15.66 13.07
N MET A 108 11.46 -14.50 13.24
CA MET A 108 12.04 -14.08 14.52
C MET A 108 10.98 -13.97 15.62
N SER A 109 9.83 -13.34 15.34
CA SER A 109 8.73 -13.24 16.30
C SER A 109 8.15 -14.61 16.68
N LEU A 110 8.07 -15.54 15.72
CA LEU A 110 7.59 -16.90 15.97
C LEU A 110 8.58 -17.72 16.81
N GLN A 111 9.89 -17.53 16.62
CA GLN A 111 10.93 -18.29 17.32
C GLN A 111 11.31 -17.73 18.69
N LYS A 112 11.22 -16.42 18.87
CA LYS A 112 11.75 -15.69 20.04
C LYS A 112 10.67 -15.00 20.87
N GLY A 113 9.41 -15.20 20.53
CA GLY A 113 8.27 -14.55 21.15
C GLY A 113 7.88 -13.24 20.46
N VAL A 114 6.73 -12.71 20.85
CA VAL A 114 6.11 -11.51 20.29
C VAL A 114 6.49 -10.24 21.06
N CYS A 115 6.59 -9.12 20.34
CA CYS A 115 6.82 -7.79 20.91
C CYS A 115 5.84 -6.77 20.31
N GLN A 116 5.92 -5.51 20.75
CA GLN A 116 5.09 -4.39 20.26
C GLN A 116 5.17 -4.15 18.74
N TYR A 117 6.24 -4.61 18.08
CA TYR A 117 6.42 -4.48 16.64
C TYR A 117 5.95 -5.71 15.84
N THR A 118 5.67 -6.84 16.50
CA THR A 118 5.14 -8.05 15.86
C THR A 118 3.78 -7.84 15.16
N PRO A 119 2.81 -7.06 15.69
CA PRO A 119 1.58 -6.74 14.97
C PRO A 119 1.83 -6.23 13.56
N LEU A 120 2.74 -5.26 13.42
CA LEU A 120 3.07 -4.67 12.13
C LEU A 120 3.75 -5.67 11.21
N ALA A 121 4.59 -6.55 11.76
CA ALA A 121 5.22 -7.63 11.01
C ALA A 121 4.23 -8.58 10.35
N LEU A 122 3.26 -9.05 11.14
CA LEU A 122 2.18 -9.91 10.66
C LEU A 122 1.32 -9.18 9.64
N MET A 123 1.04 -7.89 9.86
CA MET A 123 0.26 -7.11 8.91
C MET A 123 0.98 -6.92 7.57
N GLN A 124 2.28 -6.63 7.59
CA GLN A 124 3.09 -6.58 6.38
C GLN A 124 3.14 -7.94 5.67
N LEU A 125 3.18 -9.06 6.40
CA LEU A 125 3.13 -10.39 5.81
C LEU A 125 1.84 -10.60 5.01
N THR A 126 0.70 -10.09 5.48
CA THR A 126 -0.56 -10.18 4.73
C THR A 126 -0.44 -9.57 3.34
N SER A 127 0.26 -8.45 3.19
CA SER A 127 0.44 -7.78 1.90
C SER A 127 1.30 -8.56 0.90
N ILE A 128 2.18 -9.44 1.39
CA ILE A 128 3.06 -10.27 0.57
C ILE A 128 2.37 -11.56 0.15
N VAL A 129 1.61 -12.17 1.05
CA VAL A 129 1.07 -13.52 0.85
C VAL A 129 -0.35 -13.52 0.30
N ILE A 130 -1.02 -12.37 0.23
CA ILE A 130 -2.42 -12.30 -0.23
C ILE A 130 -2.61 -12.81 -1.66
N ARG A 131 -3.44 -13.84 -1.76
CA ARG A 131 -3.94 -14.46 -2.99
C ARG A 131 -5.41 -14.82 -2.79
N ILE A 132 -6.13 -14.99 -3.89
CA ILE A 132 -7.58 -15.31 -3.83
C ILE A 132 -7.80 -16.67 -3.14
N ASP A 133 -6.92 -17.63 -3.36
CA ASP A 133 -7.01 -19.00 -2.85
C ASP A 133 -6.60 -19.15 -1.38
N ASN A 134 -6.03 -18.12 -0.75
CA ASN A 134 -5.61 -18.15 0.66
C ASN A 134 -6.19 -17.03 1.53
N ALA A 135 -7.27 -16.36 1.07
CA ALA A 135 -7.88 -15.23 1.76
C ALA A 135 -8.24 -15.52 3.23
N ALA A 136 -8.77 -16.70 3.55
CA ALA A 136 -9.10 -17.09 4.92
C ALA A 136 -7.87 -17.15 5.84
N PHE A 137 -6.74 -17.63 5.30
CA PHE A 137 -5.48 -17.69 6.03
C PHE A 137 -4.90 -16.29 6.27
N VAL A 138 -4.97 -15.42 5.26
CA VAL A 138 -4.56 -14.01 5.36
C VAL A 138 -5.40 -13.27 6.40
N HIS A 139 -6.72 -13.50 6.41
CA HIS A 139 -7.63 -12.92 7.40
C HIS A 139 -7.27 -13.37 8.82
N ARG A 140 -6.90 -14.64 9.01
CA ARG A 140 -6.40 -15.15 10.30
C ARG A 140 -5.15 -14.40 10.78
N ILE A 141 -4.18 -14.19 9.88
CA ILE A 141 -2.97 -13.42 10.21
C ILE A 141 -3.33 -11.99 10.64
N ALA A 142 -4.20 -11.32 9.88
CA ALA A 142 -4.63 -9.95 10.18
C ALA A 142 -5.35 -9.85 11.53
N LYS A 143 -6.25 -10.80 11.83
CA LYS A 143 -6.95 -10.86 13.12
C LYS A 143 -5.98 -10.99 14.29
N ASN A 144 -4.99 -11.87 14.17
CA ASN A 144 -3.98 -12.06 15.21
C ASN A 144 -3.08 -10.82 15.37
N ALA A 145 -2.74 -10.14 14.27
CA ALA A 145 -2.03 -8.87 14.31
C ALA A 145 -2.81 -7.80 15.08
N LEU A 146 -4.11 -7.66 14.82
CA LEU A 146 -4.98 -6.72 15.53
C LEU A 146 -5.07 -7.05 17.03
N ALA A 147 -5.29 -8.32 17.39
CA ALA A 147 -5.34 -8.75 18.79
C ALA A 147 -4.03 -8.45 19.53
N LEU A 148 -2.87 -8.70 18.92
CA LEU A 148 -1.57 -8.34 19.49
C LEU A 148 -1.41 -6.82 19.64
N SER A 149 -1.92 -6.03 18.69
CA SER A 149 -1.83 -4.57 18.77
C SER A 149 -2.64 -3.99 19.93
N GLU A 150 -3.76 -4.61 20.29
CA GLU A 150 -4.56 -4.24 21.46
C GLU A 150 -3.80 -4.55 22.76
N LYS A 151 -3.08 -5.68 22.79
CA LYS A 151 -2.26 -6.10 23.94
C LYS A 151 -1.05 -5.18 24.20
N PHE A 152 -0.34 -4.76 23.15
CA PHE A 152 0.90 -3.97 23.27
C PHE A 152 0.71 -2.45 23.18
N GLY A 153 -0.54 -1.99 23.01
CA GLY A 153 -0.91 -0.71 22.39
C GLY A 153 -0.08 0.53 22.72
N SER A 154 0.62 1.04 21.69
CA SER A 154 0.96 2.46 21.56
C SER A 154 0.11 3.11 20.46
N SER A 155 -0.26 4.39 20.60
CA SER A 155 -1.12 5.10 19.63
C SER A 155 -0.45 5.32 18.27
N GLY A 156 0.87 5.50 18.24
CA GLY A 156 1.65 5.72 17.01
C GLY A 156 1.69 4.50 16.09
N GLU A 157 1.79 3.30 16.66
CA GLU A 157 1.82 2.03 15.92
C GLU A 157 0.45 1.67 15.32
N LYS A 158 -0.65 2.14 15.91
CA LYS A 158 -2.01 1.90 15.39
C LYS A 158 -2.23 2.51 14.00
N THR A 159 -1.63 3.66 13.73
CA THR A 159 -1.75 4.32 12.42
C THR A 159 -1.02 3.51 11.34
N GLU A 160 0.21 3.06 11.63
CA GLU A 160 0.98 2.19 10.73
C GLU A 160 0.29 0.85 10.50
N LEU A 161 -0.28 0.27 11.55
CA LEU A 161 -1.03 -0.97 11.43
C LEU A 161 -2.27 -0.78 10.54
N CYS A 162 -2.99 0.34 10.69
CA CYS A 162 -4.18 0.64 9.89
C CYS A 162 -3.85 0.77 8.39
N VAL A 163 -2.81 1.52 8.03
CA VAL A 163 -2.43 1.62 6.61
C VAL A 163 -2.01 0.24 6.05
N ASN A 164 -1.21 -0.53 6.80
CA ASN A 164 -0.77 -1.85 6.34
C ASN A 164 -1.92 -2.84 6.25
N TYR A 165 -2.92 -2.74 7.13
CA TYR A 165 -4.15 -3.54 7.04
C TYR A 165 -4.84 -3.30 5.71
N TYR A 166 -5.12 -2.05 5.34
CA TYR A 166 -5.80 -1.73 4.09
C TYR A 166 -4.94 -1.89 2.83
N MET A 167 -3.61 -1.94 2.95
CA MET A 167 -2.72 -2.39 1.87
C MET A 167 -2.74 -3.91 1.69
N GLY A 168 -2.91 -4.65 2.78
CA GLY A 168 -3.00 -6.11 2.84
C GLY A 168 -4.44 -6.57 2.97
N ALA A 169 -4.76 -7.30 4.04
CA ALA A 169 -6.04 -8.00 4.22
C ALA A 169 -7.31 -7.13 4.10
N GLY A 170 -7.24 -5.84 4.44
CA GLY A 170 -8.37 -4.93 4.53
C GLY A 170 -8.99 -4.53 3.20
N HIS A 171 -8.36 -4.79 2.06
CA HIS A 171 -9.02 -4.59 0.76
C HIS A 171 -10.11 -5.62 0.46
N LEU A 172 -10.22 -6.67 1.28
CA LEU A 172 -11.33 -7.61 1.26
C LEU A 172 -12.59 -7.01 1.92
N ASP A 173 -12.44 -5.91 2.66
CA ASP A 173 -13.56 -5.14 3.21
C ASP A 173 -14.09 -4.14 2.16
N SER A 174 -15.26 -3.56 2.42
CA SER A 174 -15.80 -2.47 1.58
C SER A 174 -14.86 -1.27 1.53
N TYR A 175 -14.55 -0.79 0.31
CA TYR A 175 -13.77 0.43 0.10
C TYR A 175 -14.34 1.65 0.82
N GLN A 176 -15.67 1.76 0.92
CA GLN A 176 -16.32 2.89 1.60
C GLN A 176 -16.03 2.87 3.11
N SER A 177 -16.10 1.68 3.72
CA SER A 177 -15.72 1.49 5.12
C SER A 177 -14.22 1.75 5.32
N GLY A 178 -13.39 1.24 4.41
CA GLY A 178 -11.94 1.45 4.44
C GLY A 178 -11.55 2.93 4.35
N ALA A 179 -12.16 3.70 3.45
CA ALA A 179 -11.92 5.13 3.31
C ALA A 179 -12.20 5.89 4.63
N ASN A 180 -13.31 5.56 5.28
CA ASN A 180 -13.68 6.14 6.57
C ASN A 180 -12.67 5.82 7.68
N GLN A 181 -12.25 4.56 7.78
CA GLN A 181 -11.29 4.13 8.80
C GLN A 181 -9.91 4.73 8.56
N LEU A 182 -9.46 4.82 7.31
CA LEU A 182 -8.22 5.48 6.93
C LEU A 182 -8.22 6.99 7.23
N ARG A 183 -9.34 7.68 7.03
CA ARG A 183 -9.47 9.10 7.44
C ARG A 183 -9.37 9.30 8.95
N LYS A 184 -9.97 8.40 9.74
CA LYS A 184 -9.80 8.42 11.22
C LYS A 184 -8.35 8.16 11.62
N ALA A 185 -7.70 7.20 10.96
CA ALA A 185 -6.29 6.90 11.20
C ALA A 185 -5.37 8.07 10.82
N PHE A 186 -5.67 8.81 9.75
CA PHE A 186 -4.96 10.06 9.42
C PHE A 186 -5.03 11.08 10.57
N SER A 187 -6.23 11.37 11.08
CA SER A 187 -6.40 12.34 12.18
C SER A 187 -5.69 11.88 13.47
N SER A 188 -5.73 10.58 13.77
CA SER A 188 -5.03 10.00 14.92
C SER A 188 -3.51 10.01 14.76
N GLY A 189 -3.02 9.73 13.54
CA GLY A 189 -1.60 9.75 13.20
C GLY A 189 -0.99 11.14 13.33
N LEU A 190 -1.67 12.18 12.83
CA LEU A 190 -1.22 13.57 13.02
C LEU A 190 -1.18 13.95 14.51
N SER A 191 -2.22 13.61 15.26
CA SER A 191 -2.31 13.92 16.70
C SER A 191 -1.24 13.20 17.53
N SER A 192 -0.76 12.04 17.07
CA SER A 192 0.30 11.26 17.73
C SER A 192 1.71 11.58 17.23
N GLY A 193 1.85 12.51 16.28
CA GLY A 193 3.14 12.88 15.70
C GLY A 193 3.66 11.90 14.62
N ASN A 194 2.89 10.87 14.24
CA ASN A 194 3.23 9.97 13.15
C ASN A 194 2.69 10.50 11.80
N ALA A 195 3.22 11.64 11.37
CA ALA A 195 2.76 12.31 10.15
C ALA A 195 2.97 11.47 8.89
N ASN A 196 4.06 10.70 8.83
CA ASN A 196 4.36 9.82 7.69
C ASN A 196 3.26 8.78 7.48
N ALA A 197 2.95 8.00 8.52
CA ALA A 197 1.87 7.01 8.45
C ALA A 197 0.50 7.67 8.21
N ALA A 198 0.25 8.84 8.82
CA ALA A 198 -0.98 9.59 8.61
C ALA A 198 -1.19 9.93 7.13
N PHE A 199 -0.19 10.46 6.44
CA PHE A 199 -0.32 10.81 5.03
C PHE A 199 -0.46 9.59 4.12
N TYR A 200 0.12 8.43 4.47
CA TYR A 200 -0.20 7.20 3.76
C TYR A 200 -1.65 6.77 3.98
N CYS A 201 -2.18 6.87 5.22
CA CYS A 201 -3.60 6.65 5.47
C CYS A 201 -4.48 7.57 4.62
N ALA A 202 -4.17 8.87 4.57
CA ALA A 202 -4.91 9.83 3.74
C ALA A 202 -4.83 9.45 2.25
N GLY A 203 -3.66 9.08 1.74
CA GLY A 203 -3.48 8.69 0.34
C GLY A 203 -4.30 7.45 -0.03
N HIS A 204 -4.26 6.41 0.81
CA HIS A 204 -5.08 5.21 0.61
C HIS A 204 -6.59 5.51 0.77
N GLY A 205 -6.96 6.38 1.72
CA GLY A 205 -8.35 6.79 1.91
C GLY A 205 -8.90 7.53 0.70
N THR A 206 -8.13 8.49 0.16
CA THR A 206 -8.46 9.20 -1.09
C THR A 206 -8.57 8.23 -2.26
N HIS A 207 -7.68 7.26 -2.37
CA HIS A 207 -7.75 6.24 -3.41
C HIS A 207 -9.04 5.41 -3.31
N PHE A 208 -9.40 4.96 -2.11
CA PHE A 208 -10.63 4.20 -1.87
C PHE A 208 -11.88 5.04 -2.16
N SER A 209 -11.93 6.31 -1.73
CA SER A 209 -13.03 7.22 -2.07
C SER A 209 -13.13 7.45 -3.58
N THR A 210 -11.99 7.51 -4.30
CA THR A 210 -11.97 7.67 -5.76
C THR A 210 -12.59 6.47 -6.48
N ILE A 211 -12.29 5.24 -6.04
CA ILE A 211 -12.81 4.02 -6.68
C ILE A 211 -14.26 3.76 -6.32
N SER A 212 -14.63 3.95 -5.06
CA SER A 212 -15.95 3.60 -4.53
C SER A 212 -17.01 4.68 -4.68
N ALA A 213 -16.62 5.86 -5.17
CA ALA A 213 -17.48 7.06 -5.22
C ALA A 213 -18.14 7.37 -3.87
N GLU A 214 -17.45 7.06 -2.76
CA GLU A 214 -17.95 7.28 -1.39
C GLU A 214 -18.19 8.77 -1.08
N THR A 215 -17.45 9.66 -1.73
CA THR A 215 -17.60 11.11 -1.64
C THR A 215 -17.71 11.68 -3.06
N ASP A 216 -18.52 12.72 -3.25
CA ASP A 216 -18.61 13.41 -4.55
C ASP A 216 -17.27 14.03 -4.96
N LEU A 217 -17.02 14.12 -6.28
CA LEU A 217 -15.73 14.56 -6.79
C LEU A 217 -15.33 15.99 -6.33
N PRO A 218 -16.22 17.00 -6.33
CA PRO A 218 -15.89 18.32 -5.76
C PRO A 218 -15.45 18.27 -4.29
N SER A 219 -16.18 17.58 -3.43
CA SER A 219 -15.80 17.42 -2.01
C SER A 219 -14.47 16.69 -1.85
N LEU A 220 -14.24 15.64 -2.65
CA LEU A 220 -12.98 14.91 -2.66
C LEU A 220 -11.81 15.78 -3.13
N LEU A 221 -12.02 16.65 -4.12
CA LEU A 221 -11.01 17.60 -4.60
C LEU A 221 -10.60 18.58 -3.49
N LEU A 222 -11.56 19.15 -2.75
CA LEU A 222 -11.29 20.02 -1.61
C LEU A 222 -10.49 19.31 -0.52
N GLN A 223 -10.80 18.03 -0.27
CA GLN A 223 -10.05 17.21 0.68
C GLN A 223 -8.61 16.97 0.22
N ILE A 224 -8.39 16.67 -1.06
CA ILE A 224 -7.04 16.51 -1.63
C ILE A 224 -6.25 17.82 -1.52
N ASP A 225 -6.87 18.97 -1.81
CA ASP A 225 -6.25 20.29 -1.70
C ASP A 225 -5.89 20.65 -0.25
N TYR A 226 -6.68 20.19 0.72
CA TYR A 226 -6.32 20.27 2.13
C TYR A 226 -5.08 19.43 2.44
N TYR A 227 -5.00 18.17 1.98
CA TYR A 227 -3.84 17.32 2.20
C TYR A 227 -2.57 17.86 1.54
N LEU A 228 -2.65 18.38 0.30
CA LEU A 228 -1.52 18.97 -0.40
C LEU A 228 -0.92 20.16 0.37
N ARG A 229 -1.76 21.04 0.94
CA ARG A 229 -1.29 22.13 1.81
C ARG A 229 -0.59 21.63 3.06
N LEU A 230 -1.11 20.59 3.70
CA LEU A 230 -0.44 20.00 4.85
C LEU A 230 0.90 19.37 4.46
N LEU A 231 0.99 18.70 3.32
CA LEU A 231 2.24 18.08 2.85
C LEU A 231 3.36 19.10 2.65
N GLU A 232 3.03 20.33 2.26
CA GLU A 232 4.00 21.43 2.19
C GLU A 232 4.53 21.84 3.57
N ILE A 233 3.65 21.90 4.58
CA ILE A 233 4.02 22.20 5.97
C ILE A 233 4.93 21.11 6.53
N TYR A 234 4.58 19.84 6.29
CA TYR A 234 5.33 18.68 6.78
C TYR A 234 6.53 18.28 5.90
N LYS A 235 6.74 18.97 4.76
CA LYS A 235 7.81 18.68 3.78
C LYS A 235 7.81 17.21 3.34
N SER A 236 6.61 16.65 3.13
CA SER A 236 6.43 15.25 2.77
C SER A 236 6.32 15.10 1.24
N GLU A 237 7.48 15.11 0.59
CA GLU A 237 7.59 15.11 -0.88
C GLU A 237 7.08 13.81 -1.51
N MET A 238 7.33 12.67 -0.86
CA MET A 238 6.88 11.38 -1.39
C MET A 238 5.35 11.33 -1.47
N ALA A 239 4.66 11.63 -0.37
CA ALA A 239 3.20 11.64 -0.35
C ALA A 239 2.62 12.70 -1.28
N LYS A 240 3.26 13.89 -1.40
CA LYS A 240 2.85 14.95 -2.33
C LYS A 240 2.74 14.42 -3.77
N LYS A 241 3.72 13.63 -4.23
CA LYS A 241 3.69 13.03 -5.57
C LYS A 241 2.46 12.13 -5.80
N PHE A 242 2.08 11.30 -4.83
CA PHE A 242 0.85 10.50 -4.91
C PHE A 242 -0.40 11.37 -4.97
N PHE A 243 -0.48 12.41 -4.13
CA PHE A 243 -1.64 13.30 -4.10
C PHE A 243 -1.81 14.14 -5.36
N LEU A 244 -0.73 14.52 -6.04
CA LEU A 244 -0.83 15.19 -7.33
C LEU A 244 -1.49 14.29 -8.40
N CYS A 245 -1.23 12.97 -8.38
CA CYS A 245 -1.95 12.02 -9.24
C CYS A 245 -3.44 11.91 -8.91
N TYR A 246 -3.78 11.82 -7.62
CA TYR A 246 -5.18 11.80 -7.18
C TYR A 246 -5.91 13.08 -7.60
N ARG A 247 -5.29 14.24 -7.35
CA ARG A 247 -5.86 15.55 -7.68
C ARG A 247 -6.10 15.71 -9.17
N GLU A 248 -5.11 15.38 -10.00
CA GLU A 248 -5.24 15.44 -11.46
C GLU A 248 -6.38 14.53 -11.95
N THR A 249 -6.50 13.35 -11.36
CA THR A 249 -7.59 12.42 -11.68
C THR A 249 -8.95 12.99 -11.36
N VAL A 250 -9.16 13.44 -10.13
CA VAL A 250 -10.44 14.01 -9.70
C VAL A 250 -10.79 15.25 -10.53
N SER A 251 -9.84 16.16 -10.72
CA SER A 251 -10.00 17.35 -11.57
C SER A 251 -10.39 16.99 -13.02
N THR A 252 -9.69 16.02 -13.61
CA THR A 252 -10.00 15.56 -14.98
C THR A 252 -11.41 14.98 -15.09
N LEU A 253 -11.89 14.26 -14.08
CA LEU A 253 -13.22 13.66 -14.08
C LEU A 253 -14.34 14.68 -13.87
N ILE A 254 -14.06 15.81 -13.23
CA ILE A 254 -15.03 16.89 -13.03
C ILE A 254 -15.25 17.66 -14.34
N ASP A 255 -14.18 18.19 -14.94
CA ASP A 255 -14.29 19.14 -16.05
C ASP A 255 -13.14 19.01 -17.07
N ARG A 256 -12.51 17.84 -17.15
CA ARG A 256 -11.30 17.60 -17.95
C ARG A 256 -10.12 18.50 -17.52
N GLY A 257 -10.15 19.00 -16.29
CA GLY A 257 -9.12 19.85 -15.72
C GLY A 257 -9.12 21.29 -16.24
N GLN A 258 -10.22 21.77 -16.82
CA GLN A 258 -10.31 23.10 -17.43
C GLN A 258 -10.34 24.22 -16.38
N SER A 259 -11.24 24.14 -15.40
CA SER A 259 -11.40 25.12 -14.32
C SER A 259 -10.85 24.62 -12.98
N THR A 260 -10.79 23.31 -12.78
CA THR A 260 -10.32 22.70 -11.52
C THR A 260 -8.85 22.31 -11.50
N GLY A 261 -8.15 22.47 -12.64
CA GLY A 261 -6.75 22.09 -12.80
C GLY A 261 -5.80 22.99 -12.01
N ILE A 262 -4.62 22.46 -11.68
CA ILE A 262 -3.48 23.24 -11.17
C ILE A 262 -2.25 22.99 -12.04
N GLU A 263 -1.28 23.89 -11.94
CA GLU A 263 0.00 23.80 -12.67
C GLU A 263 0.85 22.63 -12.17
N ALA A 264 0.94 22.43 -10.85
CA ALA A 264 1.69 21.34 -10.26
C ALA A 264 1.06 19.98 -10.61
N LYS A 265 1.80 19.14 -11.33
CA LYS A 265 1.36 17.80 -11.74
C LYS A 265 2.52 16.82 -11.59
N LEU A 266 2.17 15.56 -11.38
CA LEU A 266 3.17 14.50 -11.46
C LEU A 266 3.50 14.22 -12.93
N SER A 267 4.77 14.40 -13.32
CA SER A 267 5.20 14.04 -14.66
C SER A 267 5.59 12.56 -14.75
N TYR A 268 5.64 12.01 -15.96
CA TYR A 268 6.18 10.68 -16.20
C TYR A 268 7.64 10.57 -15.72
N GLY A 269 8.45 11.62 -15.95
CA GLY A 269 9.84 11.67 -15.50
C GLY A 269 9.94 11.47 -14.00
N ASP A 270 9.11 12.17 -13.22
CA ASP A 270 9.04 12.04 -11.76
C ASP A 270 8.61 10.63 -11.31
N ALA A 271 7.68 10.02 -12.06
CA ALA A 271 7.15 8.69 -11.75
C ALA A 271 8.13 7.57 -12.12
N SER A 272 8.96 7.78 -13.14
CA SER A 272 9.96 6.83 -13.64
C SER A 272 11.33 6.94 -12.97
N ASP A 273 11.46 7.80 -11.95
CA ASP A 273 12.71 7.99 -11.22
C ASP A 273 13.21 6.67 -10.61
N PRO A 274 14.38 6.15 -11.03
CA PRO A 274 14.95 4.92 -10.49
C PRO A 274 15.15 4.97 -8.96
N GLY A 275 15.34 6.16 -8.39
CA GLY A 275 15.53 6.38 -6.96
C GLY A 275 14.26 6.17 -6.11
N ILE A 276 13.08 6.21 -6.73
CA ILE A 276 11.76 6.05 -6.08
C ILE A 276 11.11 4.70 -6.47
N GLY A 277 11.75 3.97 -7.38
CA GLY A 277 11.31 2.66 -7.87
C GLY A 277 9.99 2.71 -8.65
N ASN A 278 9.49 1.52 -9.01
CA ASN A 278 8.31 1.41 -9.88
C ASN A 278 6.98 1.78 -9.19
N LYS A 279 6.97 2.11 -7.89
CA LYS A 279 5.72 2.32 -7.14
C LYS A 279 4.95 3.57 -7.54
N LEU A 280 5.67 4.66 -7.77
CA LEU A 280 5.03 5.87 -8.25
C LEU A 280 4.56 5.72 -9.71
N LEU A 281 5.30 4.95 -10.51
CA LEU A 281 4.91 4.58 -11.87
C LEU A 281 3.65 3.69 -11.92
N GLU A 282 3.53 2.71 -11.02
CA GLU A 282 2.32 1.89 -10.85
C GLU A 282 1.09 2.79 -10.58
N VAL A 283 1.21 3.74 -9.67
CA VAL A 283 0.12 4.69 -9.36
C VAL A 283 -0.18 5.60 -10.55
N PHE A 284 0.85 6.13 -11.23
CA PHE A 284 0.66 6.95 -12.42
C PHE A 284 -0.13 6.19 -13.50
N TYR A 285 0.26 4.97 -13.85
CA TYR A 285 -0.46 4.18 -14.85
C TYR A 285 -1.85 3.78 -14.38
N PHE A 286 -2.04 3.43 -13.10
CA PHE A 286 -3.38 3.19 -12.55
C PHE A 286 -4.31 4.36 -12.83
N HIS A 287 -3.87 5.59 -12.53
CA HIS A 287 -4.67 6.80 -12.76
C HIS A 287 -4.91 7.06 -14.24
N GLN A 288 -3.96 6.74 -15.11
CA GLN A 288 -4.18 6.80 -16.55
C GLN A 288 -5.25 5.80 -17.01
N VAL A 289 -5.22 4.55 -16.56
CA VAL A 289 -6.27 3.56 -16.85
C VAL A 289 -7.63 4.10 -16.40
N PHE A 290 -7.72 4.56 -15.15
CA PHE A 290 -8.96 5.05 -14.56
C PHE A 290 -9.56 6.23 -15.35
N ARG A 291 -8.76 7.27 -15.60
CA ARG A 291 -9.21 8.46 -16.36
C ARG A 291 -9.65 8.10 -17.77
N ASN A 292 -8.84 7.34 -18.51
CA ASN A 292 -9.13 7.04 -19.91
C ASN A 292 -10.36 6.17 -20.05
N TYR A 293 -10.62 5.25 -19.12
CA TYR A 293 -11.86 4.48 -19.10
C TYR A 293 -13.08 5.39 -18.91
N TRP A 294 -13.11 6.20 -17.85
CA TRP A 294 -14.26 7.04 -17.53
C TRP A 294 -14.52 8.16 -18.56
N LEU A 295 -13.49 8.59 -19.29
CA LEU A 295 -13.63 9.54 -20.41
C LEU A 295 -14.00 8.88 -21.75
N GLY A 296 -14.09 7.54 -21.81
CA GLY A 296 -14.46 6.79 -23.01
C GLY A 296 -13.31 6.54 -24.01
N TYR A 297 -12.07 6.79 -23.62
CA TYR A 297 -10.86 6.60 -24.44
C TYR A 297 -10.35 5.15 -24.37
N SER A 298 -11.12 4.22 -24.93
CA SER A 298 -10.89 2.77 -24.74
C SER A 298 -9.51 2.27 -25.20
N GLU A 299 -8.99 2.78 -26.32
CA GLU A 299 -7.66 2.38 -26.82
C GLU A 299 -6.54 2.86 -25.90
N ARG A 300 -6.63 4.09 -25.38
CA ARG A 300 -5.66 4.64 -24.42
C ARG A 300 -5.75 3.89 -23.09
N CYS A 301 -6.97 3.59 -22.63
CA CYS A 301 -7.18 2.75 -21.45
C CYS A 301 -6.47 1.40 -21.62
N HIS A 302 -6.69 0.71 -22.74
CA HIS A 302 -6.04 -0.56 -23.04
C HIS A 302 -4.51 -0.44 -23.05
N HIS A 303 -3.96 0.60 -23.71
CA HIS A 303 -2.52 0.86 -23.70
C HIS A 303 -1.95 0.95 -22.27
N TYR A 304 -2.58 1.74 -21.40
CA TYR A 304 -2.10 1.89 -20.02
C TYR A 304 -2.34 0.64 -19.16
N VAL A 305 -3.35 -0.17 -19.46
CA VAL A 305 -3.51 -1.48 -18.81
C VAL A 305 -2.31 -2.37 -19.12
N GLN A 306 -1.86 -2.43 -20.38
CA GLN A 306 -0.66 -3.21 -20.73
C GLN A 306 0.57 -2.71 -19.97
N LYS A 307 0.76 -1.37 -19.93
CA LYS A 307 1.85 -0.76 -19.15
C LYS A 307 1.78 -1.09 -17.66
N CYS A 308 0.59 -1.13 -17.07
CA CYS A 308 0.40 -1.61 -15.72
C CYS A 308 0.83 -3.07 -15.58
N PHE A 309 0.40 -3.97 -16.46
CA PHE A 309 0.75 -5.40 -16.40
C PHE A 309 2.24 -5.67 -16.58
N ASP A 310 2.95 -4.86 -17.37
CA ASP A 310 4.39 -4.98 -17.56
C ASP A 310 5.19 -4.74 -16.27
N ILE A 311 4.68 -3.90 -15.37
CA ILE A 311 5.39 -3.51 -14.13
C ILE A 311 4.76 -4.07 -12.85
N SER A 312 3.49 -4.45 -12.90
CA SER A 312 2.74 -4.91 -11.74
C SER A 312 3.06 -6.36 -11.39
N LYS A 313 3.00 -6.66 -10.10
CA LYS A 313 3.23 -8.02 -9.58
C LYS A 313 1.92 -8.64 -9.09
N PRO A 314 1.80 -9.99 -9.10
CA PRO A 314 0.70 -10.69 -8.46
C PRO A 314 0.57 -10.30 -6.98
N GLY A 315 -0.67 -10.21 -6.47
CA GLY A 315 -0.96 -9.90 -5.06
C GLY A 315 -1.05 -8.41 -4.72
N HIS A 316 -0.60 -7.51 -5.60
CA HIS A 316 -0.73 -6.06 -5.38
C HIS A 316 -2.17 -5.59 -5.53
N PHE A 317 -2.72 -4.92 -4.52
CA PHE A 317 -4.08 -4.40 -4.51
C PHE A 317 -4.52 -3.70 -5.83
N PHE A 318 -3.71 -2.79 -6.38
CA PHE A 318 -4.02 -2.08 -7.62
C PHE A 318 -4.28 -3.03 -8.81
N ILE A 319 -3.65 -4.22 -8.85
CA ILE A 319 -3.78 -5.15 -9.97
C ILE A 319 -5.21 -5.67 -10.12
N TYR A 320 -5.93 -5.84 -9.01
CA TYR A 320 -7.30 -6.32 -9.04
C TYR A 320 -8.23 -5.27 -9.63
N VAL A 321 -8.04 -4.02 -9.25
CA VAL A 321 -8.78 -2.88 -9.80
C VAL A 321 -8.45 -2.68 -11.29
N ILE A 322 -7.18 -2.80 -11.68
CA ILE A 322 -6.75 -2.72 -13.09
C ILE A 322 -7.37 -3.86 -13.91
N LYS A 323 -7.37 -5.10 -13.40
CA LYS A 323 -8.02 -6.24 -14.07
C LYS A 323 -9.52 -6.02 -14.24
N PHE A 324 -10.18 -5.44 -13.23
CA PHE A 324 -11.59 -5.06 -13.33
C PHE A 324 -11.83 -4.06 -14.46
N TYR A 325 -11.08 -2.95 -14.49
CA TYR A 325 -11.18 -1.95 -15.56
C TYR A 325 -10.77 -2.50 -16.93
N HIS A 326 -9.82 -3.43 -17.00
CA HIS A 326 -9.46 -4.11 -18.24
C HIS A 326 -10.63 -4.93 -18.80
N GLY A 327 -11.34 -5.67 -17.94
CA GLY A 327 -12.53 -6.42 -18.30
C GLY A 327 -13.63 -5.50 -18.83
N LEU A 328 -13.96 -4.44 -18.08
CA LEU A 328 -14.95 -3.44 -18.51
C LEU A 328 -14.58 -2.78 -19.83
N ASN A 329 -13.33 -2.35 -19.98
CA ASN A 329 -12.85 -1.72 -21.21
C ASN A 329 -12.91 -2.67 -22.42
N SER A 330 -12.61 -3.95 -22.21
CA SER A 330 -12.71 -4.97 -23.26
C SER A 330 -14.15 -5.17 -23.73
N LEU A 331 -15.10 -5.19 -22.79
CA LEU A 331 -16.53 -5.24 -23.10
C LEU A 331 -16.99 -4.01 -23.88
N ASP A 332 -16.56 -2.80 -23.47
CA ASP A 332 -16.86 -1.56 -24.20
C ASP A 332 -16.31 -1.57 -25.63
N MET A 333 -15.13 -2.14 -25.85
CA MET A 333 -14.55 -2.27 -27.19
C MET A 333 -15.34 -3.26 -28.06
N ILE A 334 -15.77 -4.40 -27.49
CA ILE A 334 -16.64 -5.36 -28.19
C ILE A 334 -17.98 -4.70 -28.54
N LYS A 335 -18.56 -3.94 -27.61
CA LYS A 335 -19.82 -3.20 -27.82
C LYS A 335 -19.73 -2.28 -29.05
N LYS A 336 -18.62 -1.54 -29.20
CA LYS A 336 -18.39 -0.64 -30.35
C LYS A 336 -18.36 -1.37 -31.70
N GLN A 337 -18.09 -2.67 -31.70
CA GLN A 337 -18.03 -3.52 -32.90
C GLN A 337 -19.26 -4.41 -33.06
N ALA A 338 -20.19 -4.39 -32.10
CA ALA A 338 -21.32 -5.30 -32.04
C ALA A 338 -22.61 -4.71 -32.65
N ASN A 339 -23.48 -5.59 -33.15
CA ASN A 339 -24.82 -5.23 -33.60
C ASN A 339 -25.71 -4.84 -32.40
N TYR A 340 -26.78 -4.08 -32.64
CA TYR A 340 -27.64 -3.48 -31.59
C TYR A 340 -28.07 -4.43 -30.46
N SER A 341 -28.53 -5.66 -30.78
CA SER A 341 -28.96 -6.63 -29.77
C SER A 341 -27.82 -7.05 -28.83
N LYS A 342 -26.61 -7.26 -29.37
CA LYS A 342 -25.43 -7.68 -28.62
C LYS A 342 -24.81 -6.51 -27.85
N SER A 343 -24.97 -5.29 -28.34
CA SER A 343 -24.63 -4.08 -27.59
C SER A 343 -25.46 -3.93 -26.31
N LYS A 344 -26.77 -4.24 -26.37
CA LYS A 344 -27.67 -4.13 -25.21
C LYS A 344 -27.32 -5.15 -24.11
N GLU A 345 -27.02 -6.39 -24.49
CA GLU A 345 -26.58 -7.43 -23.57
C GLU A 345 -25.27 -7.04 -22.85
N VAL A 346 -24.31 -6.46 -23.59
CA VAL A 346 -23.06 -5.96 -22.99
C VAL A 346 -23.32 -4.81 -22.01
N ASP A 347 -24.26 -3.91 -22.29
CA ASP A 347 -24.64 -2.84 -21.36
C ASP A 347 -25.21 -3.37 -20.04
N GLU A 348 -26.04 -4.41 -20.10
CA GLU A 348 -26.62 -5.06 -18.92
C GLU A 348 -25.53 -5.76 -18.09
N ILE A 349 -24.53 -6.38 -18.73
CA ILE A 349 -23.37 -6.98 -18.06
C ILE A 349 -22.52 -5.90 -17.38
N ILE A 350 -22.18 -4.82 -18.09
CA ILE A 350 -21.37 -3.72 -17.54
C ILE A 350 -22.10 -3.05 -16.36
N ALA A 351 -23.40 -2.81 -16.49
CA ALA A 351 -24.20 -2.24 -15.42
C ALA A 351 -24.21 -3.14 -14.18
N SER A 352 -24.43 -4.45 -14.36
CA SER A 352 -24.38 -5.44 -13.28
C SER A 352 -23.00 -5.48 -12.61
N MET A 353 -21.91 -5.45 -13.38
CA MET A 353 -20.54 -5.44 -12.83
C MET A 353 -20.23 -4.17 -12.04
N LYS A 354 -20.77 -3.01 -12.44
CA LYS A 354 -20.60 -1.75 -11.71
C LYS A 354 -21.33 -1.77 -10.36
N VAL A 355 -22.54 -2.33 -10.32
CA VAL A 355 -23.33 -2.46 -9.07
C VAL A 355 -22.64 -3.40 -8.09
N VAL A 356 -22.01 -4.48 -8.55
CA VAL A 356 -21.27 -5.41 -7.67
C VAL A 356 -19.97 -4.79 -7.13
N ALA A 357 -19.42 -3.78 -7.81
CA ALA A 357 -18.18 -3.10 -7.41
C ALA A 357 -18.39 -1.90 -6.46
N SER A 358 -19.62 -1.38 -6.36
CA SER A 358 -20.04 -0.31 -5.45
C SER A 358 -20.63 -0.88 -4.16
#